data_AF-A0A952RL98-F1
#
_entry.id   AF-A0A952RL98-F1
#
_cell.length_a   1.000
_cell.length_b   1.000
_cell.length_c   1.000
_cell.angle_alpha   90.00
_cell.angle_beta   90.00
_cell.angle_gamma   90.00
#
_symmetry.space_group_name_H-M   'P 1'
#
loop_
_entity.id
_entity.type
_entity.pdbx_description
1 polymer ?
#
loop_
_entity_poly.entity_id
_entity_poly.type
_entity_poly.pdbx_seq_one_letter_code
_entity_poly.pdbx_strand_id
1 'polypeptide(L)'
;MPAPSPIDHYALFDDVVAVAKNAHGATAGWRAICVRAQRTVGKKVASPLAALDLDEEIAPLGVRVRVIAAHAPIEVDTLVFGLFDGVDDDGSGVYTGFHLMGTTGIDHGARWLTKTPTWRPKDRFLSSPSLDAIVRAGNETRGEPKKAVAHALRFGAAALLARFAAEGLHQRIVVAFDDGDFAEVRAPLKL
;
A
#
# COMPACT_ATOMS: atom_id res chain seq x y z
N MET A 1 37.35 5.61 -0.74
CA MET A 1 35.98 5.92 -0.29
C MET A 1 35.43 4.69 0.41
N PRO A 2 34.85 4.78 1.61
CA PRO A 2 34.19 3.65 2.22
C PRO A 2 33.03 3.18 1.33
N ALA A 3 32.82 1.86 1.24
CA ALA A 3 31.66 1.32 0.56
C ALA A 3 30.38 1.86 1.23
N PRO A 4 29.35 2.25 0.47
CA PRO A 4 28.08 2.66 1.06
C PRO A 4 27.56 1.52 1.93
N SER A 5 27.16 1.84 3.17
CA SER A 5 26.54 0.88 4.06
C SER A 5 25.30 0.27 3.40
N PRO A 6 25.07 -1.05 3.54
CA PRO A 6 23.87 -1.68 3.01
C PRO A 6 22.62 -0.98 3.56
N ILE A 7 21.62 -0.80 2.69
CA ILE A 7 20.34 -0.22 3.09
C ILE A 7 19.60 -1.23 3.96
N ASP A 8 19.16 -0.78 5.14
CA ASP A 8 18.24 -1.54 5.98
C ASP A 8 16.81 -1.37 5.45
N HIS A 9 16.39 -2.30 4.58
CA HIS A 9 15.05 -2.30 3.99
C HIS A 9 13.95 -2.53 5.01
N TYR A 10 14.25 -3.20 6.13
CA TYR A 10 13.27 -3.40 7.21
C TYR A 10 13.00 -2.10 7.96
N ALA A 11 14.07 -1.38 8.32
CA ALA A 11 13.91 -0.06 8.95
C ALA A 11 13.15 0.92 8.05
N LEU A 12 13.39 0.88 6.72
CA LEU A 12 12.63 1.70 5.78
C LEU A 12 11.15 1.27 5.73
N PHE A 13 10.87 -0.03 5.69
CA PHE A 13 9.50 -0.55 5.70
C PHE A 13 8.74 -0.14 6.97
N ASP A 14 9.34 -0.31 8.14
CA ASP A 14 8.73 0.08 9.41
C ASP A 14 8.47 1.59 9.47
N ASP A 15 9.39 2.41 8.94
CA ASP A 15 9.24 3.86 8.88
C ASP A 15 8.06 4.29 7.98
N VAL A 16 7.92 3.72 6.78
CA VAL A 16 6.79 4.05 5.90
C VAL A 16 5.46 3.60 6.48
N VAL A 17 5.41 2.45 7.16
CA VAL A 17 4.22 1.96 7.87
C VAL A 17 3.86 2.90 9.02
N ALA A 18 4.86 3.35 9.80
CA ALA A 18 4.65 4.29 10.89
C ALA A 18 4.12 5.63 10.38
N VAL A 19 4.62 6.16 9.26
CA VAL A 19 4.07 7.36 8.65
C VAL A 19 2.63 7.12 8.18
N ALA A 20 2.37 6.02 7.46
CA ALA A 20 1.04 5.71 6.93
C ALA A 20 -0.02 5.60 8.03
N LYS A 21 0.32 5.04 9.20
CA LYS A 21 -0.56 4.94 10.37
C LYS A 21 -0.90 6.30 11.00
N ASN A 22 0.02 7.25 10.97
CA ASN A 22 -0.08 8.51 11.72
C ASN A 22 -0.39 9.73 10.85
N ALA A 23 -0.34 9.61 9.52
CA ALA A 23 -0.61 10.70 8.61
C ALA A 23 -2.04 11.27 8.80
N HIS A 24 -2.20 12.57 8.56
CA HIS A 24 -3.49 13.28 8.59
C HIS A 24 -4.18 13.38 7.22
N GLY A 25 -3.46 13.04 6.14
CA GLY A 25 -3.98 12.96 4.76
C GLY A 25 -3.06 12.08 3.92
N ALA A 26 -3.55 11.57 2.79
CA ALA A 26 -2.78 10.62 1.98
C ALA A 26 -1.57 11.32 1.34
N THR A 27 -1.78 12.49 0.72
CA THR A 27 -0.69 13.25 0.09
C THR A 27 0.31 13.79 1.11
N ALA A 28 -0.16 14.29 2.25
CA ALA A 28 0.72 14.76 3.31
C ALA A 28 1.61 13.62 3.87
N GLY A 29 1.02 12.44 4.10
CA GLY A 29 1.76 11.25 4.52
C GLY A 29 2.77 10.80 3.47
N TRP A 30 2.37 10.81 2.19
CA TRP A 30 3.23 10.41 1.09
C TRP A 30 4.45 11.30 0.95
N ARG A 31 4.27 12.62 1.00
CA ARG A 31 5.38 13.58 0.98
C ARG A 31 6.33 13.36 2.15
N ALA A 32 5.82 13.05 3.33
CA ALA A 32 6.65 12.71 4.49
C ALA A 32 7.46 11.43 4.26
N ILE A 33 6.85 10.39 3.67
CA ILE A 33 7.55 9.15 3.26
C ILE A 33 8.68 9.47 2.28
N CYS A 34 8.41 10.24 1.22
CA CYS A 34 9.42 10.60 0.22
C CYS A 34 10.60 11.37 0.84
N VAL A 35 10.34 12.30 1.76
CA VAL A 35 11.39 13.04 2.47
C VAL A 35 12.29 12.11 3.29
N ARG A 36 11.71 11.16 4.03
CA ARG A 36 12.47 10.20 4.85
C ARG A 36 13.25 9.21 3.98
N ALA A 37 12.62 8.72 2.92
CA ALA A 37 13.23 7.81 1.96
C ALA A 37 14.35 8.46 1.13
N GLN A 38 14.42 9.80 1.04
CA GLN A 38 15.39 10.50 0.19
C GLN A 38 16.85 10.12 0.48
N ARG A 39 17.20 9.83 1.74
CA ARG A 39 18.55 9.38 2.12
C ARG A 39 18.89 7.99 1.57
N THR A 40 17.87 7.18 1.35
CA THR A 40 17.97 5.79 0.90
C THR A 40 17.88 5.68 -0.62
N VAL A 41 16.85 6.27 -1.24
CA VAL A 41 16.61 6.16 -2.69
C VAL A 41 17.31 7.26 -3.50
N GLY A 42 17.79 8.31 -2.83
CA GLY A 42 18.41 9.47 -3.44
C GLY A 42 17.40 10.50 -3.96
N LYS A 43 17.81 11.77 -3.98
CA LYS A 43 16.96 12.92 -4.38
C LYS A 43 16.40 12.79 -5.81
N LYS A 44 17.17 12.21 -6.74
CA LYS A 44 16.73 12.04 -8.13
C LYS A 44 15.52 11.11 -8.26
N VAL A 45 15.40 10.13 -7.37
CA VAL A 45 14.28 9.17 -7.34
C VAL A 45 13.13 9.71 -6.47
N ALA A 46 13.45 10.28 -5.31
CA ALA A 46 12.43 10.75 -4.37
C ALA A 46 11.65 11.99 -4.85
N SER A 47 12.32 12.96 -5.50
CA SER A 47 11.66 14.23 -5.85
C SER A 47 10.52 14.09 -6.86
N PRO A 48 10.65 13.33 -7.97
CA PRO A 48 9.52 13.10 -8.88
C PRO A 48 8.36 12.38 -8.19
N LEU A 49 8.66 11.39 -7.36
CA LEU A 49 7.65 10.64 -6.60
C LEU A 49 6.89 11.51 -5.61
N ALA A 50 7.56 12.47 -4.95
CA ALA A 50 6.92 13.39 -4.01
C ALA A 50 5.89 14.33 -4.65
N ALA A 51 5.86 14.43 -5.98
CA ALA A 51 4.89 15.23 -6.72
C ALA A 51 3.52 14.54 -6.88
N LEU A 52 3.42 13.23 -6.59
CA LEU A 52 2.16 12.51 -6.65
C LEU A 52 1.17 13.06 -5.61
N ASP A 53 -0.06 13.32 -6.04
CA ASP A 53 -1.16 13.74 -5.18
C ASP A 53 -2.10 12.55 -4.95
N LEU A 54 -1.86 11.82 -3.86
CA LEU A 54 -2.64 10.63 -3.52
C LEU A 54 -4.08 10.97 -3.14
N ASP A 55 -4.34 12.20 -2.66
CA ASP A 55 -5.67 12.64 -2.24
C ASP A 55 -6.66 12.67 -3.44
N GLU A 56 -6.19 12.87 -4.67
CA GLU A 56 -7.02 12.83 -5.89
C GLU A 56 -7.66 11.45 -6.12
N GLU A 57 -7.02 10.37 -5.66
CA GLU A 57 -7.52 8.99 -5.83
C GLU A 57 -8.47 8.56 -4.71
N ILE A 58 -8.46 9.23 -3.55
CA ILE A 58 -9.15 8.76 -2.35
C ILE A 58 -10.67 8.71 -2.53
N ALA A 59 -11.27 9.74 -3.11
CA ALA A 59 -12.72 9.77 -3.31
C ALA A 59 -13.22 8.65 -4.24
N PRO A 60 -12.70 8.48 -5.48
CA PRO A 60 -13.14 7.40 -6.36
C PRO A 60 -12.80 6.01 -5.80
N LEU A 61 -11.62 5.81 -5.21
CA LEU A 61 -11.28 4.54 -4.55
C LEU A 61 -12.23 4.24 -3.40
N GLY A 62 -12.54 5.24 -2.56
CA GLY A 62 -13.42 5.06 -1.41
C GLY A 62 -14.84 4.66 -1.79
N VAL A 63 -15.38 5.19 -2.90
CA VAL A 63 -16.68 4.75 -3.43
C VAL A 63 -16.62 3.26 -3.78
N ARG A 64 -15.61 2.84 -4.55
CA ARG A 64 -15.43 1.43 -4.95
C ARG A 64 -15.25 0.51 -3.75
N VAL A 65 -14.40 0.90 -2.80
CA VAL A 65 -14.13 0.16 -1.56
C VAL A 65 -15.42 -0.03 -0.77
N ARG A 66 -16.21 1.03 -0.55
CA ARG A 66 -17.50 0.93 0.16
C ARG A 66 -18.51 0.04 -0.55
N VAL A 67 -18.61 0.13 -1.88
CA VAL A 67 -19.50 -0.74 -2.68
C VAL A 67 -19.13 -2.21 -2.53
N ILE A 68 -17.83 -2.54 -2.62
CA ILE A 68 -17.37 -3.92 -2.43
C ILE A 68 -17.61 -4.36 -0.99
N ALA A 69 -17.20 -3.55 0.00
CA ALA A 69 -17.30 -3.86 1.42
C ALA A 69 -18.74 -3.98 1.93
N ALA A 70 -19.71 -3.32 1.31
CA ALA A 70 -21.13 -3.46 1.65
C ALA A 70 -21.67 -4.90 1.46
N HIS A 71 -20.98 -5.71 0.67
CA HIS A 71 -21.30 -7.12 0.44
C HIS A 71 -20.45 -8.07 1.28
N ALA A 72 -19.65 -7.55 2.21
CA ALA A 72 -18.87 -8.39 3.11
C ALA A 72 -19.81 -9.14 4.07
N PRO A 73 -19.61 -10.45 4.27
CA PRO A 73 -20.28 -11.19 5.33
C PRO A 73 -20.04 -10.55 6.70
N ILE A 74 -21.00 -10.68 7.61
CA ILE A 74 -20.97 -10.01 8.92
C ILE A 74 -19.78 -10.44 9.78
N GLU A 75 -19.27 -11.64 9.56
CA GLU A 75 -18.10 -12.19 10.24
C GLU A 75 -16.77 -11.59 9.77
N VAL A 76 -16.74 -10.88 8.63
CA VAL A 76 -15.55 -10.20 8.13
C VAL A 76 -15.28 -8.95 8.97
N ASP A 77 -14.34 -9.07 9.90
CA ASP A 77 -13.89 -7.98 10.76
C ASP A 77 -12.68 -7.21 10.20
N THR A 78 -12.04 -7.76 9.16
CA THR A 78 -10.79 -7.24 8.59
C THR A 78 -10.87 -7.24 7.07
N LEU A 79 -10.61 -6.08 6.47
CA LEU A 79 -10.41 -5.91 5.04
C LEU A 79 -8.91 -5.94 4.72
N VAL A 80 -8.54 -6.78 3.77
CA VAL A 80 -7.17 -6.95 3.28
C VAL A 80 -7.07 -6.37 1.89
N PHE A 81 -6.24 -5.34 1.75
CA PHE A 81 -5.84 -4.73 0.49
C PHE A 81 -4.54 -5.39 0.05
N GLY A 82 -4.64 -6.46 -0.74
CA GLY A 82 -3.44 -7.12 -1.27
C GLY A 82 -2.93 -6.42 -2.52
N LEU A 83 -1.67 -6.00 -2.52
CA LEU A 83 -1.03 -5.42 -3.69
C LEU A 83 -0.80 -6.48 -4.75
N PHE A 84 -1.11 -6.16 -6.00
CA PHE A 84 -0.78 -6.99 -7.15
C PHE A 84 -0.27 -6.16 -8.30
N ASP A 85 0.49 -6.81 -9.18
CA ASP A 85 0.82 -6.33 -10.52
C ASP A 85 -0.06 -7.10 -11.53
N GLY A 86 -0.78 -6.36 -12.36
CA GLY A 86 -1.57 -6.87 -13.48
C GLY A 86 -0.93 -6.51 -14.81
N VAL A 87 -1.35 -7.21 -15.86
CA VAL A 87 -1.05 -6.86 -17.24
C VAL A 87 -2.36 -6.49 -17.89
N ASP A 88 -2.40 -5.38 -18.62
CA ASP A 88 -3.57 -4.99 -19.41
C ASP A 88 -3.92 -6.10 -20.41
N ASP A 89 -5.21 -6.26 -20.73
CA ASP A 89 -5.69 -7.36 -21.59
C ASP A 89 -5.05 -7.36 -22.99
N ASP A 90 -4.56 -6.21 -23.45
CA ASP A 90 -3.84 -6.04 -24.72
C ASP A 90 -2.31 -6.17 -24.62
N GLY A 91 -1.80 -6.45 -23.41
CA GLY A 91 -0.37 -6.55 -23.12
C GLY A 91 0.38 -5.22 -23.20
N SER A 92 -0.30 -4.08 -23.32
CA SER A 92 0.31 -2.77 -23.56
C SER A 92 0.90 -2.13 -22.30
N GLY A 93 0.48 -2.59 -21.12
CA GLY A 93 0.86 -1.99 -19.84
C GLY A 93 0.89 -2.99 -18.68
N VAL A 94 1.78 -2.71 -17.73
CA VAL A 94 1.68 -3.26 -16.37
C VAL A 94 0.93 -2.22 -15.54
N TYR A 95 -0.13 -2.65 -14.89
CA TYR A 95 -0.86 -1.82 -13.93
C TYR A 95 -0.74 -2.42 -12.53
N THR A 96 -0.93 -1.58 -11.53
CA THR A 96 -0.73 -1.87 -10.12
C THR A 96 -1.97 -1.46 -9.36
N GLY A 97 -2.34 -2.28 -8.38
CA GLY A 97 -3.55 -2.01 -7.62
C GLY A 97 -3.70 -2.88 -6.40
N PHE A 98 -4.94 -2.97 -5.94
CA PHE A 98 -5.36 -3.78 -4.81
C PHE A 98 -6.37 -4.83 -5.23
N HIS A 99 -6.27 -6.03 -4.69
CA HIS A 99 -7.42 -6.92 -4.57
C HIS A 99 -7.97 -6.81 -3.14
N LEU A 100 -9.19 -6.28 -3.02
CA LEU A 100 -9.90 -6.16 -1.75
C LEU A 100 -10.52 -7.49 -1.34
N MET A 101 -10.09 -8.03 -0.21
CA MET A 101 -10.58 -9.29 0.35
C MET A 101 -10.93 -9.11 1.83
N GLY A 102 -11.48 -10.15 2.45
CA GLY A 102 -11.77 -10.14 3.88
C GLY A 102 -11.42 -11.43 4.60
N THR A 103 -11.14 -11.29 5.89
CA THR A 103 -10.84 -12.40 6.80
C THR A 103 -11.55 -12.19 8.14
N THR A 104 -11.71 -13.28 8.88
CA THR A 104 -12.18 -13.31 10.26
C THR A 104 -10.96 -13.36 11.18
N GLY A 105 -10.54 -12.19 11.66
CA GLY A 105 -9.37 -12.01 12.52
C GLY A 105 -8.02 -12.12 11.80
N ILE A 106 -7.01 -11.55 12.44
CA ILE A 106 -5.59 -11.63 12.06
C ILE A 106 -4.74 -11.86 13.32
N ASP A 107 -3.57 -12.48 13.16
CA ASP A 107 -2.57 -12.55 14.23
C ASP A 107 -1.72 -11.28 14.21
N HIS A 108 -1.89 -10.42 15.21
CA HIS A 108 -1.16 -9.15 15.33
C HIS A 108 0.34 -9.32 15.61
N GLY A 109 0.74 -10.47 16.16
CA GLY A 109 2.15 -10.78 16.42
C GLY A 109 2.85 -11.45 15.24
N ALA A 110 2.09 -11.89 14.24
CA ALA A 110 2.66 -12.50 13.04
C ALA A 110 3.28 -11.44 12.14
N ARG A 111 4.44 -11.78 11.57
CA ARG A 111 5.10 -10.97 10.55
C ARG A 111 4.47 -11.13 9.17
N TRP A 112 3.85 -12.29 8.93
CA TRP A 112 3.24 -12.67 7.67
C TRP A 112 1.75 -12.89 7.86
N LEU A 113 0.95 -12.62 6.83
CA LEU A 113 -0.48 -12.90 6.89
C LEU A 113 -0.69 -14.43 6.87
N THR A 114 -0.83 -15.04 8.05
CA THR A 114 -0.88 -16.50 8.23
C THR A 114 -2.18 -17.13 7.74
N LYS A 115 -3.28 -16.37 7.76
CA LYS A 115 -4.58 -16.82 7.27
C LYS A 115 -4.88 -16.20 5.91
N THR A 116 -5.02 -17.08 4.93
CA THR A 116 -5.55 -16.73 3.62
C THR A 116 -6.95 -16.11 3.75
N PRO A 117 -7.19 -14.90 3.18
CA PRO A 117 -8.50 -14.28 3.23
C PRO A 117 -9.58 -15.15 2.60
N THR A 118 -10.68 -15.35 3.34
CA THR A 118 -11.77 -16.28 3.03
C THR A 118 -12.85 -15.65 2.18
N TRP A 119 -13.14 -14.37 2.39
CA TRP A 119 -14.07 -13.62 1.56
C TRP A 119 -13.33 -12.97 0.38
N ARG A 120 -13.69 -13.38 -0.84
CA ARG A 120 -13.04 -12.97 -2.09
C ARG A 120 -14.10 -12.58 -3.13
N PRO A 121 -14.53 -11.30 -3.18
CA PRO A 121 -15.52 -10.88 -4.15
C PRO A 121 -14.95 -10.96 -5.58
N LYS A 122 -15.83 -11.12 -6.59
CA LYS A 122 -15.42 -11.17 -8.00
C LYS A 122 -14.85 -9.83 -8.44
N ASP A 123 -15.51 -8.73 -8.10
CA ASP A 123 -15.14 -7.36 -8.49
C ASP A 123 -14.11 -6.71 -7.54
N ARG A 124 -13.24 -7.51 -6.94
CA ARG A 124 -12.29 -7.09 -5.88
C ARG A 124 -11.17 -6.16 -6.33
N PHE A 125 -10.96 -6.01 -7.63
CA PHE A 125 -9.81 -5.29 -8.18
C PHE A 125 -10.03 -3.77 -8.16
N LEU A 126 -9.00 -3.06 -7.74
CA LEU A 126 -8.94 -1.61 -7.61
C LEU A 126 -7.61 -1.14 -8.21
N SER A 127 -7.64 -0.40 -9.32
CA SER A 127 -6.42 0.17 -9.92
C SER A 127 -5.99 1.45 -9.21
N SER A 128 -4.70 1.79 -9.29
CA SER A 128 -4.16 3.05 -8.75
C SER A 128 -3.08 3.63 -9.66
N PRO A 129 -3.35 4.77 -10.34
CA PRO A 129 -2.35 5.48 -11.13
C PRO A 129 -1.09 5.89 -10.36
N SER A 130 -1.21 6.24 -9.07
CA SER A 130 -0.03 6.54 -8.25
C SER A 130 0.84 5.31 -8.01
N LEU A 131 0.24 4.14 -7.80
CA LEU A 131 1.03 2.91 -7.68
C LEU A 131 1.71 2.55 -9.00
N ASP A 132 1.05 2.79 -10.14
CA ASP A 132 1.67 2.62 -11.47
C ASP A 132 2.89 3.53 -11.63
N ALA A 133 2.76 4.80 -11.26
CA ALA A 133 3.85 5.77 -11.34
C ALA A 133 5.05 5.34 -10.46
N ILE A 134 4.78 4.81 -9.26
CA ILE A 134 5.81 4.30 -8.35
C ILE A 134 6.51 3.07 -8.93
N VAL A 135 5.76 2.12 -9.48
CA VAL A 135 6.34 0.91 -10.10
C VAL A 135 7.18 1.27 -11.32
N ARG A 136 6.71 2.19 -12.18
CA ARG A 136 7.50 2.70 -13.33
C ARG A 136 8.81 3.32 -12.87
N ALA A 137 8.77 4.20 -11.85
CA ALA A 137 9.99 4.78 -11.28
C ALA A 137 10.92 3.70 -10.71
N GLY A 138 10.37 2.67 -10.05
CA GLY A 138 11.15 1.53 -9.57
C GLY A 138 11.88 0.80 -10.70
N ASN A 139 11.19 0.58 -11.83
CA ASN A 139 11.76 -0.10 -13.00
C ASN A 139 12.87 0.70 -13.69
N GLU A 140 12.83 2.02 -13.63
CA GLU A 140 13.87 2.92 -14.17
C GLU A 140 15.12 3.00 -13.27
N THR A 141 14.99 2.62 -12.00
CA THR A 141 16.10 2.64 -11.03
C THR A 141 16.91 1.34 -11.02
N ARG A 142 18.11 1.38 -10.42
CA ARG A 142 19.02 0.22 -10.32
C ARG A 142 19.53 0.06 -8.89
N GLY A 143 19.90 -1.17 -8.54
CA GLY A 143 20.51 -1.48 -7.25
C GLY A 143 19.53 -1.32 -6.08
N GLU A 144 20.03 -0.77 -4.98
CA GLU A 144 19.28 -0.64 -3.73
C GLU A 144 18.06 0.31 -3.81
N PRO A 145 18.11 1.47 -4.50
CA PRO A 145 16.92 2.29 -4.76
C PRO A 145 15.78 1.52 -5.44
N LYS A 146 16.10 0.60 -6.38
CA LYS A 146 15.07 -0.21 -7.04
C LYS A 146 14.30 -1.07 -6.04
N LYS A 147 15.01 -1.74 -5.14
CA LYS A 147 14.38 -2.57 -4.10
C LYS A 147 13.53 -1.74 -3.15
N ALA A 148 14.07 -0.61 -2.68
CA ALA A 148 13.36 0.30 -1.78
C ALA A 148 12.09 0.90 -2.41
N VAL A 149 12.14 1.26 -3.71
CA VAL A 149 10.96 1.76 -4.44
C VAL A 149 9.93 0.64 -4.64
N ALA A 150 10.37 -0.50 -5.16
CA ALA A 150 9.49 -1.63 -5.50
C ALA A 150 8.80 -2.25 -4.28
N HIS A 151 9.40 -2.14 -3.10
CA HIS A 151 8.88 -2.70 -1.85
C HIS A 151 8.37 -1.59 -0.92
N ALA A 152 9.24 -0.96 -0.13
CA ALA A 152 8.81 -0.04 0.94
C ALA A 152 8.00 1.16 0.45
N LEU A 153 8.44 1.89 -0.58
CA LEU A 153 7.70 3.09 -1.02
C LEU A 153 6.34 2.71 -1.64
N ARG A 154 6.32 1.65 -2.45
CA ARG A 154 5.07 1.08 -2.99
C ARG A 154 4.11 0.69 -1.87
N PHE A 155 4.61 0.02 -0.83
CA PHE A 155 3.81 -0.32 0.34
C PHE A 155 3.29 0.92 1.08
N GLY A 156 4.16 1.92 1.30
CA GLY A 156 3.79 3.16 1.98
C GLY A 156 2.66 3.93 1.27
N ALA A 157 2.74 4.06 -0.05
CA ALA A 157 1.66 4.65 -0.84
C ALA A 157 0.37 3.82 -0.77
N ALA A 158 0.47 2.50 -0.93
CA ALA A 158 -0.66 1.59 -0.81
C ALA A 158 -1.33 1.65 0.57
N ALA A 159 -0.55 1.74 1.65
CA ALA A 159 -1.00 1.89 3.02
C ALA A 159 -1.79 3.19 3.24
N LEU A 160 -1.32 4.30 2.67
CA LEU A 160 -2.02 5.59 2.72
C LEU A 160 -3.34 5.51 1.94
N LEU A 161 -3.30 5.06 0.68
CA LEU A 161 -4.48 4.93 -0.17
C LEU A 161 -5.54 4.03 0.49
N ALA A 162 -5.16 2.84 0.96
CA ALA A 162 -6.08 1.91 1.61
C ALA A 162 -6.69 2.50 2.89
N ARG A 163 -5.88 3.13 3.75
CA ARG A 163 -6.36 3.72 5.01
C ARG A 163 -7.39 4.81 4.78
N PHE A 164 -7.12 5.74 3.86
CA PHE A 164 -8.01 6.88 3.59
C PHE A 164 -9.21 6.50 2.70
N ALA A 165 -9.03 5.60 1.71
CA ALA A 165 -10.16 5.11 0.91
C ALA A 165 -11.18 4.31 1.74
N ALA A 166 -10.72 3.60 2.78
CA ALA A 166 -11.58 2.84 3.68
C ALA A 166 -12.20 3.68 4.82
N GLU A 167 -12.04 5.01 4.83
CA GLU A 167 -12.58 5.86 5.88
C GLU A 167 -14.09 5.64 6.11
N GLY A 168 -14.50 5.57 7.38
CA GLY A 168 -15.87 5.29 7.79
C GLY A 168 -16.26 3.81 7.84
N LEU A 169 -15.44 2.89 7.33
CA LEU A 169 -15.69 1.44 7.46
C LEU A 169 -15.37 0.94 8.87
N HIS A 170 -16.18 0.03 9.40
CA HIS A 170 -15.98 -0.53 10.74
C HIS A 170 -14.84 -1.54 10.82
N GLN A 171 -14.53 -2.19 9.70
CA GLN A 171 -13.50 -3.21 9.62
C GLN A 171 -12.10 -2.63 9.88
N ARG A 172 -11.25 -3.49 10.42
CA ARG A 172 -9.80 -3.30 10.44
C ARG A 172 -9.26 -3.27 9.02
N ILE A 173 -8.26 -2.44 8.77
CA ILE A 173 -7.66 -2.28 7.44
C ILE A 173 -6.22 -2.76 7.46
N VAL A 174 -5.94 -3.76 6.62
CA VAL A 174 -4.62 -4.36 6.42
C VAL A 174 -4.20 -4.16 4.96
N VAL A 175 -2.93 -3.84 4.76
CA VAL A 175 -2.27 -3.90 3.45
C VAL A 175 -1.27 -5.04 3.47
N ALA A 176 -1.21 -5.82 2.39
CA ALA A 176 -0.34 -6.98 2.28
C ALA A 176 0.28 -7.10 0.88
N PHE A 177 1.50 -7.60 0.80
CA PHE A 177 2.10 -8.10 -0.44
C PHE A 177 1.80 -9.60 -0.63
N ASP A 178 1.93 -10.08 -1.86
CA ASP A 178 1.83 -11.50 -2.19
C ASP A 178 2.96 -12.35 -1.58
N ASP A 179 4.12 -11.75 -1.29
CA ASP A 179 5.23 -12.40 -0.58
C ASP A 179 4.96 -12.57 0.94
N GLY A 180 3.85 -11.99 1.42
CA GLY A 180 3.30 -12.16 2.74
C GLY A 180 3.58 -11.01 3.72
N ASP A 181 4.46 -10.06 3.39
CA ASP A 181 4.69 -8.88 4.23
C ASP A 181 3.35 -8.12 4.36
N PHE A 182 2.95 -7.79 5.59
CA PHE A 182 1.71 -7.05 5.82
C PHE A 182 1.85 -6.05 6.95
N ALA A 183 0.95 -5.06 6.93
CA ALA A 183 0.76 -4.16 8.05
C ALA A 183 -0.71 -3.83 8.21
N GLU A 184 -1.17 -3.87 9.46
CA GLU A 184 -2.38 -3.16 9.84
C GLU A 184 -2.13 -1.66 9.76
N VAL A 185 -2.91 -0.95 8.94
CA VAL A 185 -2.79 0.51 8.77
C VAL A 185 -3.89 1.27 9.49
N ARG A 186 -4.95 0.56 9.92
CA ARG A 186 -6.03 1.12 10.73
C ARG A 186 -6.71 0.05 11.57
N ALA A 187 -6.85 0.33 12.86
CA ALA A 187 -7.68 -0.44 13.78
C ALA A 187 -9.18 -0.35 13.38
N PRO A 188 -10.02 -1.31 13.82
CA PRO A 188 -11.46 -1.24 13.59
C PRO A 188 -12.06 -0.02 14.30
N LEU A 189 -13.11 0.56 13.71
CA LEU A 189 -13.87 1.62 14.39
C LEU A 189 -14.69 1.00 15.51
N LYS A 190 -14.73 1.65 16.67
CA LYS A 190 -15.62 1.25 17.75
C LYS A 190 -17.07 1.46 17.29
N LEU A 191 -17.89 0.43 17.41
CA LEU A 191 -19.34 0.50 17.25
C LEU A 191 -19.97 1.35 18.35
#